data_AF-A0A348V4X0-F1
#
_entry.id   AF-A0A348V4X0-F1
#
_cell.length_a   1.000
_cell.length_b   1.000
_cell.length_c   1.000
_cell.angle_alpha   90.00
_cell.angle_beta   90.00
_cell.angle_gamma   90.00
#
_symmetry.space_group_name_H-M   'P 1'
#
loop_
_entity.id
_entity.type
_entity.pdbx_description
1 polymer ?
#
loop_
_entity_poly.entity_id
_entity_poly.type
_entity_poly.pdbx_seq_one_letter_code
_entity_poly.pdbx_strand_id
1 'polypeptide(L)'
;MRTFPFILPLCIFIIINTEAILAKNTGKPFFGALLPEKHVYHETPDSLILITGLTQEFTVDTPENEGITTTAFRVEQLLKAVDSDAEFMYAVFHPSGRKKTDGSFEPGDYIEKVNRITGKKQTRKVGLQRAALRGKLLLEMSRMTVGSKNDIILNFHAGQRSPMTEVVITIPEGIRITPENTYINVIGRGEVLLKDLPNQSIGRTGTNYSYRQVGRVAINENETSGQQLIISNLDFRPANGADLVIRIQNPGIQKTGQYLFSSRYKTSAPESCTSPGGGMENATLTVVNEISDFVRIMPRPKKYEKAVLTTTEFSWTPAKNASRVNLLQSTDKGKSWQKANAIIDPSSDKATISDLTPNQLYAFRLEVKDGSNRGSSNIAWHYSGMLDVKTMGATGEGKTDDTEKINEALAFMNEIGGGIVLFSGGQYNVRTLHLQSNVWLYIDRDATIQAIEGSDEPEATWFSDLAYRSGLSPTDPKPYQDPENYLTKQDVGHTFFRNAMFFAERADNIKIIGNGYITGNGVLATSDRVMNNAPGRRADKMFAFKLCTHIEIGGLDNGKDLWYDPEKDLPYYINGNGHDDSNMLQIDRGGHFVLLATGTDHIYV
;
A
#
# COMPACT_ATOMS: atom_id res chain seq x y z
N MET A 1 23.82 22.36 -54.49
CA MET A 1 23.50 23.30 -53.39
C MET A 1 22.01 23.27 -53.13
N ARG A 2 21.57 22.45 -52.18
CA ARG A 2 20.19 22.41 -51.67
C ARG A 2 20.27 22.30 -50.15
N THR A 3 19.63 23.24 -49.48
CA THR A 3 19.51 23.41 -48.04
C THR A 3 18.55 22.37 -47.47
N PHE A 4 18.99 21.61 -46.45
CA PHE A 4 18.13 20.80 -45.59
C PHE A 4 17.90 21.54 -44.27
N PRO A 5 16.65 21.71 -43.80
CA PRO A 5 16.38 22.28 -42.48
C PRO A 5 16.40 21.18 -41.40
N PHE A 6 17.02 21.51 -40.28
CA PHE A 6 17.00 20.76 -39.03
C PHE A 6 15.56 20.63 -38.51
N ILE A 7 15.12 19.39 -38.25
CA ILE A 7 13.92 19.10 -37.44
C ILE A 7 14.42 18.78 -36.02
N LEU A 8 14.14 19.70 -35.10
CA LEU A 8 14.30 19.53 -33.66
C LEU A 8 13.25 18.49 -33.19
N PRO A 9 13.60 17.44 -32.42
CA PRO A 9 12.59 16.59 -31.82
C PRO A 9 11.96 17.35 -30.65
N LEU A 10 10.65 17.57 -30.75
CA LEU A 10 9.80 18.17 -29.72
C LEU A 10 9.69 17.16 -28.55
N CYS A 11 10.53 17.32 -27.52
CA CYS A 11 10.36 16.62 -26.25
C CYS A 11 9.05 17.10 -25.61
N ILE A 12 7.99 16.30 -25.75
CA ILE A 12 6.74 16.49 -25.02
C ILE A 12 7.05 16.13 -23.55
N PHE A 13 7.25 17.16 -22.73
CA PHE A 13 7.30 17.01 -21.28
C PHE A 13 5.92 16.54 -20.81
N ILE A 14 5.82 15.25 -20.53
CA ILE A 14 4.67 14.65 -19.85
C ILE A 14 4.88 14.93 -18.36
N ILE A 15 4.34 16.05 -17.86
CA ILE A 15 4.14 16.23 -16.42
C ILE A 15 2.94 15.37 -16.04
N ILE A 16 3.18 14.13 -15.62
CA ILE A 16 2.18 13.34 -14.91
C ILE A 16 2.18 13.85 -13.47
N ASN A 17 1.24 14.76 -13.16
CA ASN A 17 0.82 14.95 -11.77
C ASN A 17 0.06 13.67 -11.38
N THR A 18 0.71 12.80 -10.59
CA THR A 18 0.10 11.65 -9.91
C THR A 18 -1.09 12.08 -9.03
N GLU A 19 -1.16 13.34 -8.62
CA GLU A 19 -2.34 13.92 -7.97
C GLU A 19 -3.59 14.00 -8.87
N ALA A 20 -3.46 13.97 -10.20
CA ALA A 20 -4.57 14.22 -11.12
C ALA A 20 -5.57 13.06 -11.22
N ILE A 21 -5.23 11.86 -10.74
CA ILE A 21 -6.16 10.71 -10.72
C ILE A 21 -6.90 10.62 -9.38
N LEU A 22 -6.33 11.13 -8.28
CA LEU A 22 -7.02 11.26 -6.98
C LEU A 22 -7.83 12.57 -6.83
N ALA A 23 -7.54 13.62 -7.61
CA ALA A 23 -8.17 14.92 -7.45
C ALA A 23 -9.26 15.21 -8.49
N LYS A 24 -10.42 14.55 -8.38
CA LYS A 24 -11.67 15.13 -8.90
C LYS A 24 -12.72 15.24 -7.80
N ASN A 25 -13.25 16.47 -7.71
CA ASN A 25 -14.38 16.94 -6.91
C ASN A 25 -14.09 17.42 -5.48
N THR A 26 -13.31 18.49 -5.34
CA THR A 26 -13.71 19.70 -4.60
C THR A 26 -12.69 20.80 -4.88
N GLY A 27 -13.00 21.76 -5.76
CA GLY A 27 -12.10 22.87 -6.11
C GLY A 27 -11.89 23.91 -4.99
N LYS A 28 -11.81 23.49 -3.71
CA LYS A 28 -11.46 24.28 -2.53
C LYS A 28 -10.87 23.36 -1.46
N PRO A 29 -9.61 23.52 -1.03
CA PRO A 29 -9.07 22.73 0.07
C PRO A 29 -9.77 23.09 1.39
N PHE A 30 -10.37 22.09 2.03
CA PHE A 30 -11.01 22.19 3.34
C PHE A 30 -9.95 22.25 4.45
N PHE A 31 -10.31 22.67 5.67
CA PHE A 31 -9.37 22.63 6.82
C PHE A 31 -8.86 21.20 7.09
N GLY A 32 -9.65 20.18 6.77
CA GLY A 32 -9.29 18.78 6.95
C GLY A 32 -8.27 18.18 5.98
N ALA A 33 -7.67 18.98 5.09
CA ALA A 33 -6.53 18.52 4.29
C ALA A 33 -5.17 18.73 5.00
N LEU A 34 -5.17 19.36 6.19
CA LEU A 34 -3.98 20.00 6.80
C LEU A 34 -3.30 19.19 7.91
N LEU A 35 -3.94 18.11 8.32
CA LEU A 35 -3.57 17.34 9.49
C LEU A 35 -3.21 15.92 9.05
N PRO A 36 -2.17 15.30 9.65
CA PRO A 36 -1.67 13.99 9.25
C PRO A 36 -2.81 13.00 9.14
N GLU A 37 -2.87 12.34 7.99
CA GLU A 37 -3.96 11.52 7.44
C GLU A 37 -5.13 11.26 8.41
N LYS A 38 -5.88 12.32 8.77
CA LYS A 38 -7.15 12.36 9.53
C LYS A 38 -7.29 11.51 10.82
N HIS A 39 -6.24 10.90 11.36
CA HIS A 39 -6.32 10.05 12.55
C HIS A 39 -6.47 10.86 13.85
N VAL A 40 -5.92 12.07 13.88
CA VAL A 40 -5.75 12.88 15.11
C VAL A 40 -6.89 13.85 15.37
N TYR A 41 -7.94 13.87 14.54
CA TYR A 41 -9.06 14.80 14.70
C TYR A 41 -10.32 14.39 13.92
N HIS A 42 -11.43 15.04 14.23
CA HIS A 42 -12.63 15.06 13.39
C HIS A 42 -13.22 16.46 13.30
N GLU A 43 -14.09 16.67 12.32
CA GLU A 43 -14.64 17.98 11.99
C GLU A 43 -16.14 18.03 12.29
N THR A 44 -16.57 19.17 12.83
CA THR A 44 -17.99 19.55 12.92
C THR A 44 -18.25 20.78 12.04
N PRO A 45 -19.51 21.19 11.83
CA PRO A 45 -19.82 22.37 11.05
C PRO A 45 -19.12 23.65 11.50
N ASP A 46 -18.71 23.76 12.77
CA ASP A 46 -18.14 24.97 13.38
C ASP A 46 -16.71 24.78 13.95
N SER A 47 -16.32 23.54 14.26
CA SER A 47 -15.11 23.26 15.03
C SER A 47 -14.29 22.09 14.47
N LEU A 48 -13.01 22.11 14.82
CA LEU A 48 -12.06 21.02 14.66
C LEU A 48 -11.87 20.36 16.03
N ILE A 49 -12.23 19.09 16.16
CA ILE A 49 -12.11 18.35 17.42
C ILE A 49 -10.84 17.49 17.36
N LEU A 50 -9.79 17.93 18.04
CA LEU A 50 -8.53 17.21 18.15
C LEU A 50 -8.67 16.09 19.17
N ILE A 51 -8.12 14.92 18.83
CA ILE A 51 -8.09 13.76 19.71
C ILE A 51 -6.89 13.88 20.63
N THR A 52 -7.12 13.57 21.90
CA THR A 52 -6.07 13.52 22.93
C THR A 52 -6.13 12.18 23.66
N GLY A 53 -5.01 11.75 24.22
CA GLY A 53 -4.89 10.45 24.86
C GLY A 53 -3.43 10.01 24.97
N LEU A 54 -3.25 8.74 25.28
CA LEU A 54 -1.94 8.09 25.35
C LEU A 54 -1.88 6.87 24.42
N THR A 55 -0.69 6.60 23.90
CA THR A 55 -0.35 5.39 23.15
C THR A 55 1.03 4.90 23.57
N GLN A 56 1.41 3.70 23.15
CA GLN A 56 2.80 3.26 23.20
C GLN A 56 3.38 3.28 21.78
N GLU A 57 4.61 3.78 21.64
CA GLU A 57 5.35 3.81 20.40
C GLU A 57 6.82 3.76 20.72
N PHE A 58 7.52 2.76 20.17
CA PHE A 58 8.95 2.59 20.35
C PHE A 58 9.61 2.63 18.99
N THR A 59 10.61 3.48 18.88
CA THR A 59 11.57 3.46 17.78
C THR A 59 12.84 2.78 18.27
N VAL A 60 13.75 2.52 17.34
CA VAL A 60 15.09 2.03 17.65
C VAL A 60 15.87 3.00 18.57
N ASP A 61 15.49 4.28 18.62
CA ASP A 61 16.12 5.30 19.46
C ASP A 61 15.37 5.59 20.77
N THR A 62 14.21 4.95 21.00
CA THR A 62 13.40 5.17 22.20
C THR A 62 14.06 4.50 23.42
N PRO A 63 14.38 5.26 24.51
CA PRO A 63 14.95 4.70 25.74
C PRO A 63 14.09 3.57 26.34
N GLU A 64 14.73 2.70 27.11
CA GLU A 64 14.03 1.64 27.84
C GLU A 64 12.95 2.26 28.74
N ASN A 65 11.72 1.77 28.65
CA ASN A 65 10.53 2.24 29.39
C ASN A 65 9.99 3.65 29.03
N GLU A 66 10.53 4.32 28.01
CA GLU A 66 10.07 5.66 27.59
C GLU A 66 9.16 5.65 26.34
N GLY A 67 8.54 4.52 26.02
CA GLY A 67 7.65 4.41 24.85
C GLY A 67 6.22 4.92 25.05
N ILE A 68 5.82 5.32 26.26
CA ILE A 68 4.49 5.93 26.46
C ILE A 68 4.54 7.37 25.94
N THR A 69 3.72 7.66 24.94
CA THR A 69 3.65 8.99 24.32
C THR A 69 2.21 9.49 24.23
N THR A 70 2.05 10.81 24.07
CA THR A 70 0.73 11.41 23.91
C THR A 70 0.27 11.37 22.46
N THR A 71 -1.02 11.13 22.25
CA THR A 71 -1.67 11.26 20.95
C THR A 71 -2.13 12.69 20.65
N ALA A 72 -1.94 13.62 21.59
CA ALA A 72 -2.34 15.02 21.45
C ALA A 72 -1.50 15.72 20.38
N PHE A 73 -2.16 16.19 19.32
CA PHE A 73 -1.53 17.00 18.28
C PHE A 73 -1.12 18.38 18.83
N ARG A 74 0.04 18.91 18.41
CA ARG A 74 0.63 20.16 18.93
C ARG A 74 0.62 21.29 17.89
N VAL A 75 0.68 22.54 18.34
CA VAL A 75 0.59 23.73 17.48
C VAL A 75 1.73 23.77 16.46
N GLU A 76 2.95 23.50 16.88
CA GLU A 76 4.13 23.45 16.02
C GLU A 76 4.03 22.34 14.96
N GLN A 77 3.38 21.22 15.28
CA GLN A 77 3.15 20.14 14.33
C GLN A 77 2.16 20.56 13.25
N LEU A 78 1.08 21.26 13.62
CA LEU A 78 0.15 21.85 12.66
C LEU A 78 0.87 22.84 11.75
N LEU A 79 1.59 23.80 12.34
CA LEU A 79 2.24 24.87 11.59
C LEU A 79 3.30 24.33 10.63
N LYS A 80 4.05 23.29 11.03
CA LYS A 80 4.99 22.59 10.17
C LYS A 80 4.27 21.84 9.03
N ALA A 81 3.14 21.18 9.31
CA ALA A 81 2.38 20.44 8.30
C ALA A 81 1.80 21.33 7.19
N VAL A 82 1.58 22.62 7.49
CA VAL A 82 0.97 23.57 6.55
C VAL A 82 1.94 24.60 5.97
N ASP A 83 3.22 24.54 6.34
CA ASP A 83 4.23 25.52 5.91
C ASP A 83 4.46 25.48 4.39
N SER A 84 4.27 24.30 3.78
CA SER A 84 4.39 24.08 2.33
C SER A 84 3.13 24.45 1.52
N ASP A 85 2.03 24.90 2.16
CA ASP A 85 0.82 25.32 1.45
C ASP A 85 1.07 26.68 0.75
N ALA A 86 1.27 26.61 -0.57
CA ALA A 86 1.55 27.79 -1.40
C ALA A 86 0.35 28.73 -1.56
N GLU A 87 -0.88 28.24 -1.38
CA GLU A 87 -2.10 29.02 -1.61
C GLU A 87 -2.64 29.66 -0.32
N PHE A 88 -2.44 29.01 0.82
CA PHE A 88 -2.99 29.45 2.10
C PHE A 88 -1.90 29.78 3.14
N MET A 89 -2.30 30.57 4.12
CA MET A 89 -1.52 30.82 5.32
C MET A 89 -2.36 30.47 6.53
N TYR A 90 -1.74 29.81 7.50
CA TYR A 90 -2.40 29.35 8.71
C TYR A 90 -1.80 30.02 9.94
N ALA A 91 -2.66 30.32 10.91
CA ALA A 91 -2.25 30.81 12.21
C ALA A 91 -3.16 30.24 13.29
N VAL A 92 -2.58 29.94 14.44
CA VAL A 92 -3.30 29.45 15.63
C VAL A 92 -3.35 30.57 16.65
N PHE A 93 -4.50 30.72 17.30
CA PHE A 93 -4.73 31.75 18.31
C PHE A 93 -5.42 31.17 19.53
N HIS A 94 -5.05 31.68 20.69
CA HIS A 94 -5.78 31.51 21.94
C HIS A 94 -7.12 32.27 21.89
N PRO A 95 -8.17 31.87 22.64
CA PRO A 95 -9.44 32.61 22.73
C PRO A 95 -9.29 34.13 22.98
N SER A 96 -8.22 34.55 23.65
CA SER A 96 -7.92 35.96 23.92
C SER A 96 -7.36 36.74 22.73
N GLY A 97 -7.12 36.09 21.58
CA GLY A 97 -6.51 36.69 20.38
C GLY A 97 -4.98 36.64 20.35
N ARG A 98 -4.33 36.04 21.36
CA ARG A 98 -2.88 35.83 21.35
C ARG A 98 -2.50 34.75 20.34
N LYS A 99 -1.61 35.05 19.40
CA LYS A 99 -1.06 34.08 18.45
C LYS A 99 -0.22 33.02 19.18
N LYS A 100 -0.41 31.74 18.83
CA LYS A 100 0.37 30.59 19.28
C LYS A 100 1.28 30.13 18.16
N THR A 101 2.52 29.83 18.49
CA THR A 101 3.54 29.29 17.56
C THR A 101 3.99 27.89 17.95
N ASP A 102 3.74 27.49 19.20
CA ASP A 102 4.09 26.22 19.79
C ASP A 102 3.14 25.86 20.94
N GLY A 103 3.31 24.65 21.48
CA GLY A 103 2.64 24.15 22.66
C GLY A 103 1.37 23.34 22.36
N SER A 104 0.67 22.97 23.42
CA SER A 104 -0.58 22.21 23.33
C SER A 104 -1.74 23.10 22.88
N PHE A 105 -2.66 22.53 22.11
CA PHE A 105 -3.97 23.16 21.90
C PHE A 105 -4.77 23.17 23.20
N GLU A 106 -5.58 24.22 23.38
CA GLU A 106 -6.50 24.40 24.50
C GLU A 106 -7.93 24.52 23.98
N PRO A 107 -8.95 24.08 24.75
CA PRO A 107 -10.34 24.24 24.34
C PRO A 107 -10.68 25.70 24.06
N GLY A 108 -11.18 25.97 22.85
CA GLY A 108 -11.53 27.32 22.40
C GLY A 108 -10.43 28.05 21.63
N ASP A 109 -9.21 27.50 21.56
CA ASP A 109 -8.22 27.92 20.54
C ASP A 109 -8.90 27.95 19.17
N TYR A 110 -8.39 28.74 18.23
CA TYR A 110 -8.92 28.75 16.89
C TYR A 110 -7.82 28.84 15.85
N ILE A 111 -8.07 28.19 14.72
CA ILE A 111 -7.20 28.17 13.56
C ILE A 111 -7.80 29.09 12.52
N GLU A 112 -6.99 30.02 12.04
CA GLU A 112 -7.33 30.90 10.93
C GLU A 112 -6.64 30.41 9.67
N LYS A 113 -7.43 30.24 8.61
CA LYS A 113 -6.97 29.96 7.24
C LYS A 113 -7.21 31.20 6.40
N VAL A 114 -6.15 31.75 5.82
CA VAL A 114 -6.21 32.94 4.96
C VAL A 114 -5.71 32.56 3.58
N ASN A 115 -6.53 32.79 2.55
CA ASN A 115 -6.09 32.61 1.16
C ASN A 115 -5.15 33.77 0.77
N ARG A 116 -3.94 33.46 0.31
CA ARG A 116 -2.89 34.45 0.01
C ARG A 116 -3.25 35.35 -1.18
N ILE A 117 -4.10 34.87 -2.09
CA ILE A 117 -4.47 35.58 -3.32
C ILE A 117 -5.67 36.50 -3.08
N THR A 118 -6.72 35.96 -2.45
CA THR A 118 -8.01 36.66 -2.28
C THR A 118 -8.14 37.39 -0.96
N GLY A 119 -7.28 37.11 0.02
CA GLY A 119 -7.38 37.62 1.38
C GLY A 119 -8.56 37.05 2.18
N LYS A 120 -9.34 36.12 1.60
CA LYS A 120 -10.50 35.55 2.27
C LYS A 120 -10.06 34.71 3.47
N LYS A 121 -10.64 35.02 4.62
CA LYS A 121 -10.37 34.38 5.90
C LYS A 121 -11.47 33.42 6.29
N GLN A 122 -11.08 32.28 6.85
CA GLN A 122 -11.96 31.32 7.51
C GLN A 122 -11.39 31.02 8.89
N THR A 123 -12.26 30.77 9.87
CA THR A 123 -11.87 30.48 11.24
C THR A 123 -12.58 29.22 11.73
N ARG A 124 -11.84 28.33 12.40
CA ARG A 124 -12.35 27.12 13.05
C ARG A 124 -11.94 27.11 14.51
N LYS A 125 -12.91 26.92 15.41
CA LYS A 125 -12.61 26.69 16.82
C LYS A 125 -12.05 25.29 17.02
N VAL A 126 -11.20 25.12 18.01
CA VAL A 126 -10.57 23.86 18.40
C VAL A 126 -11.27 23.35 19.65
N GLY A 127 -11.79 22.14 19.56
CA GLY A 127 -12.20 21.34 20.70
C GLY A 127 -11.19 20.22 20.94
N LEU A 128 -11.17 19.69 22.16
CA LEU A 128 -10.36 18.52 22.51
C LEU A 128 -11.29 17.39 22.95
N GLN A 129 -11.02 16.17 22.50
CA GLN A 129 -11.74 14.97 22.91
C GLN A 129 -10.74 13.88 23.30
N ARG A 130 -10.83 13.40 24.55
CA ARG A 130 -10.05 12.24 24.96
C ARG A 130 -10.64 10.98 24.33
N ALA A 131 -9.91 10.34 23.43
CA ALA A 131 -10.36 9.18 22.66
C ALA A 131 -9.15 8.42 22.08
N ALA A 132 -9.39 7.21 21.56
CA ALA A 132 -8.41 6.55 20.70
C ALA A 132 -8.33 7.30 19.36
N LEU A 133 -7.15 7.32 18.73
CA LEU A 133 -6.99 7.84 17.37
C LEU A 133 -7.97 7.18 16.41
N ARG A 134 -8.48 7.90 15.42
CA ARG A 134 -9.50 7.36 14.50
C ARG A 134 -8.94 6.19 13.71
N GLY A 135 -9.74 5.16 13.48
CA GLY A 135 -9.40 4.15 12.47
C GLY A 135 -9.58 4.67 11.04
N LYS A 136 -9.38 3.77 10.09
CA LYS A 136 -9.69 3.96 8.67
C LYS A 136 -10.33 2.66 8.16
N LEU A 137 -11.50 2.79 7.54
CA LEU A 137 -12.21 1.70 6.90
C LEU A 137 -12.20 1.94 5.39
N LEU A 138 -11.70 0.97 4.64
CA LEU A 138 -11.57 1.04 3.20
C LEU A 138 -12.33 -0.10 2.55
N LEU A 139 -12.99 0.18 1.43
CA LEU A 139 -13.47 -0.82 0.51
C LEU A 139 -12.41 -1.04 -0.57
N GLU A 140 -12.10 -2.29 -0.88
CA GLU A 140 -11.24 -2.59 -2.04
C GLU A 140 -11.88 -2.10 -3.34
N MET A 141 -13.20 -2.26 -3.46
CA MET A 141 -14.00 -1.65 -4.51
C MET A 141 -15.15 -0.84 -3.92
N SER A 142 -15.17 0.47 -4.20
CA SER A 142 -16.23 1.38 -3.74
C SER A 142 -17.50 1.34 -4.61
N ARG A 143 -17.49 0.55 -5.69
CA ARG A 143 -18.62 0.37 -6.62
C ARG A 143 -18.84 -1.11 -6.91
N MET A 144 -20.11 -1.51 -6.98
CA MET A 144 -20.49 -2.89 -7.28
C MET A 144 -21.69 -2.93 -8.23
N THR A 145 -21.70 -3.87 -9.17
CA THR A 145 -22.86 -4.13 -10.04
C THR A 145 -23.94 -4.87 -9.27
N VAL A 146 -25.18 -4.41 -9.39
CA VAL A 146 -26.34 -5.06 -8.77
C VAL A 146 -26.47 -6.51 -9.25
N GLY A 147 -26.71 -7.43 -8.32
CA GLY A 147 -26.81 -8.87 -8.60
C GLY A 147 -25.48 -9.55 -8.93
N SER A 148 -24.33 -8.85 -8.85
CA SER A 148 -23.01 -9.48 -8.94
C SER A 148 -22.78 -10.45 -7.78
N LYS A 149 -21.96 -11.47 -8.04
CA LYS A 149 -21.50 -12.45 -7.04
C LYS A 149 -20.14 -12.08 -6.45
N ASN A 150 -19.55 -10.95 -6.87
CA ASN A 150 -18.26 -10.51 -6.37
C ASN A 150 -18.33 -10.24 -4.87
N ASP A 151 -17.25 -10.56 -4.18
CA ASP A 151 -17.16 -10.36 -2.75
C ASP A 151 -17.01 -8.86 -2.41
N ILE A 152 -17.43 -8.49 -1.20
CA ILE A 152 -17.12 -7.18 -0.61
C ILE A 152 -15.94 -7.37 0.32
N ILE A 153 -14.83 -6.68 0.05
CA ILE A 153 -13.64 -6.71 0.89
C ILE A 153 -13.49 -5.36 1.61
N LEU A 154 -13.50 -5.42 2.94
CA LEU A 154 -13.30 -4.30 3.85
C LEU A 154 -11.93 -4.43 4.52
N ASN A 155 -11.12 -3.38 4.42
CA ASN A 155 -9.84 -3.27 5.11
C ASN A 155 -9.97 -2.24 6.23
N PHE A 156 -9.84 -2.69 7.48
CA PHE A 156 -9.84 -1.83 8.65
C PHE A 156 -8.41 -1.64 9.17
N HIS A 157 -8.05 -0.39 9.44
CA HIS A 157 -6.80 0.02 10.07
C HIS A 157 -7.10 0.81 11.34
N ALA A 158 -6.62 0.36 12.49
CA ALA A 158 -6.68 1.10 13.74
C ALA A 158 -5.73 2.30 13.71
N GLY A 159 -6.16 3.43 14.28
CA GLY A 159 -5.35 4.66 14.33
C GLY A 159 -4.16 4.60 15.27
N GLN A 160 -4.18 3.66 16.23
CA GLN A 160 -3.06 3.37 17.11
C GLN A 160 -3.04 1.88 17.43
N ARG A 161 -1.86 1.38 17.77
CA ARG A 161 -1.64 0.00 18.19
C ARG A 161 -2.21 -0.20 19.61
N SER A 162 -2.70 -1.40 19.94
CA SER A 162 -3.18 -1.71 21.29
C SER A 162 -3.40 -3.23 21.47
N PRO A 163 -3.14 -3.81 22.65
CA PRO A 163 -3.59 -5.16 22.97
C PRO A 163 -5.12 -5.20 23.21
N MET A 164 -5.69 -6.41 23.27
CA MET A 164 -7.09 -6.68 23.63
C MET A 164 -8.10 -5.73 22.97
N THR A 165 -7.86 -5.38 21.71
CA THR A 165 -8.68 -4.45 20.95
C THR A 165 -10.03 -5.09 20.63
N GLU A 166 -11.08 -4.27 20.67
CA GLU A 166 -12.40 -4.61 20.13
C GLU A 166 -12.71 -3.72 18.93
N VAL A 167 -13.18 -4.30 17.83
CA VAL A 167 -13.65 -3.58 16.65
C VAL A 167 -15.13 -3.90 16.44
N VAL A 168 -15.92 -2.87 16.17
CA VAL A 168 -17.31 -3.00 15.77
C VAL A 168 -17.46 -2.44 14.37
N ILE A 169 -18.00 -3.24 13.45
CA ILE A 169 -18.34 -2.83 12.10
C ILE A 169 -19.85 -2.96 11.92
N THR A 170 -20.49 -1.87 11.55
CA THR A 170 -21.91 -1.85 11.16
C THR A 170 -22.01 -2.15 9.68
N ILE A 171 -22.74 -3.22 9.37
CA ILE A 171 -23.08 -3.68 8.03
C ILE A 171 -24.47 -3.12 7.69
N PRO A 172 -24.60 -2.34 6.60
CA PRO A 172 -25.86 -1.68 6.25
C PRO A 172 -26.95 -2.68 5.86
N GLU A 173 -28.22 -2.28 6.05
CA GLU A 173 -29.38 -3.04 5.60
C GLU A 173 -29.27 -3.44 4.12
N GLY A 174 -29.71 -4.66 3.79
CA GLY A 174 -29.63 -5.23 2.44
C GLY A 174 -28.34 -6.00 2.15
N ILE A 175 -27.38 -6.01 3.08
CA ILE A 175 -26.22 -6.88 3.09
C ILE A 175 -26.29 -7.75 4.34
N ARG A 176 -26.15 -9.07 4.17
CA ARG A 176 -26.23 -10.03 5.27
C ARG A 176 -24.91 -10.77 5.44
N ILE A 177 -24.39 -10.73 6.66
CA ILE A 177 -23.27 -11.53 7.10
C ILE A 177 -23.76 -12.69 7.99
N THR A 178 -23.07 -13.82 7.89
CA THR A 178 -23.21 -14.99 8.74
C THR A 178 -21.81 -15.54 9.05
N PRO A 179 -21.69 -16.39 10.08
CA PRO A 179 -20.41 -17.04 10.38
C PRO A 179 -19.83 -17.90 9.23
N GLU A 180 -20.65 -18.30 8.26
CA GLU A 180 -20.33 -19.20 7.15
C GLU A 180 -20.08 -18.50 5.80
N ASN A 181 -20.56 -17.28 5.61
CA ASN A 181 -20.38 -16.53 4.36
C ASN A 181 -19.35 -15.40 4.47
N THR A 182 -18.83 -15.13 5.66
CA THR A 182 -17.91 -14.02 5.90
C THR A 182 -16.58 -14.57 6.38
N TYR A 183 -15.53 -14.12 5.72
CA TYR A 183 -14.15 -14.43 6.04
C TYR A 183 -13.48 -13.25 6.73
N ILE A 184 -12.47 -13.55 7.52
CA ILE A 184 -11.68 -12.59 8.27
C ILE A 184 -10.20 -12.99 8.25
N ASN A 185 -9.32 -12.00 8.11
CA ASN A 185 -7.89 -12.13 8.31
C ASN A 185 -7.45 -11.05 9.32
N VAL A 186 -6.92 -11.48 10.46
CA VAL A 186 -6.48 -10.60 11.55
C VAL A 186 -4.97 -10.42 11.45
N ILE A 187 -4.51 -9.19 11.18
CA ILE A 187 -3.10 -8.77 11.05
C ILE A 187 -2.24 -9.71 10.17
N GLY A 188 -2.82 -10.28 9.12
CA GLY A 188 -2.11 -11.15 8.18
C GLY A 188 -1.85 -12.59 8.66
N ARG A 189 -2.57 -13.08 9.69
CA ARG A 189 -2.47 -14.48 10.18
C ARG A 189 -3.06 -15.53 9.23
N GLY A 190 -3.58 -15.11 8.09
CA GLY A 190 -4.28 -15.95 7.14
C GLY A 190 -5.79 -15.82 7.29
N GLU A 191 -6.49 -16.01 6.17
CA GLU A 191 -7.93 -15.86 6.09
C GLU A 191 -8.66 -17.12 6.60
N VAL A 192 -9.67 -16.93 7.44
CA VAL A 192 -10.56 -17.99 7.95
C VAL A 192 -12.02 -17.53 7.92
N LEU A 193 -12.98 -18.44 7.94
CA LEU A 193 -14.39 -18.08 8.15
C LEU A 193 -14.59 -17.51 9.56
N LEU A 194 -15.57 -16.61 9.73
CA LEU A 194 -15.90 -16.02 11.04
C LEU A 194 -16.18 -17.10 12.10
N LYS A 195 -16.86 -18.20 11.74
CA LYS A 195 -17.13 -19.32 12.67
C LYS A 195 -15.86 -20.01 13.18
N ASP A 196 -14.76 -19.95 12.41
CA ASP A 196 -13.52 -20.66 12.67
C ASP A 196 -12.48 -19.77 13.37
N LEU A 197 -12.67 -18.44 13.42
CA LEU A 197 -11.75 -17.49 14.06
C LEU A 197 -11.38 -17.86 15.52
N PRO A 198 -12.33 -18.26 16.40
CA PRO A 198 -11.99 -18.66 17.77
C PRO A 198 -11.07 -19.89 17.84
N ASN A 199 -11.10 -20.74 16.80
CA ASN A 199 -10.30 -21.97 16.71
C ASN A 199 -9.03 -21.80 15.86
N GLN A 200 -8.82 -20.63 15.25
CA GLN A 200 -7.61 -20.35 14.47
C GLN A 200 -6.38 -20.45 15.36
N SER A 201 -5.35 -21.15 14.88
CA SER A 201 -4.09 -21.27 15.61
C SER A 201 -3.46 -19.90 15.85
N ILE A 202 -3.08 -19.62 17.09
CA ILE A 202 -2.24 -18.47 17.46
C ILE A 202 -0.74 -18.75 17.28
N GLY A 203 -0.40 -19.90 16.67
CA GLY A 203 0.98 -20.38 16.57
C GLY A 203 1.48 -21.05 17.84
N ARG A 204 2.80 -21.34 17.88
CA ARG A 204 3.47 -21.85 19.08
C ARG A 204 3.79 -20.67 19.99
N THR A 205 3.30 -20.71 21.21
CA THR A 205 3.46 -19.62 22.16
C THR A 205 4.08 -20.12 23.47
N GLY A 206 4.77 -19.24 24.19
CA GLY A 206 5.26 -19.57 25.53
C GLY A 206 4.10 -19.76 26.52
N THR A 207 4.37 -20.42 27.64
CA THR A 207 3.38 -20.72 28.70
C THR A 207 2.58 -19.50 29.15
N ASN A 208 3.26 -18.34 29.23
CA ASN A 208 2.73 -17.09 29.75
C ASN A 208 2.19 -16.15 28.67
N TYR A 209 2.10 -16.57 27.40
CA TYR A 209 1.51 -15.75 26.35
C TYR A 209 0.04 -15.42 26.66
N SER A 210 -0.33 -14.15 26.46
CA SER A 210 -1.57 -13.57 26.99
C SER A 210 -2.82 -13.98 26.20
N TYR A 211 -2.65 -14.46 24.97
CA TYR A 211 -3.77 -14.84 24.09
C TYR A 211 -3.89 -16.36 24.02
N ARG A 212 -5.15 -16.84 23.98
CA ARG A 212 -5.49 -18.26 23.82
C ARG A 212 -6.20 -18.57 22.50
N GLN A 213 -6.60 -17.52 21.78
CA GLN A 213 -7.26 -17.56 20.46
C GLN A 213 -6.98 -16.24 19.74
N VAL A 214 -7.14 -16.21 18.43
CA VAL A 214 -6.88 -15.00 17.61
C VAL A 214 -7.88 -13.89 17.90
N GLY A 215 -9.14 -14.25 18.14
CA GLY A 215 -10.20 -13.31 18.48
C GLY A 215 -11.52 -14.01 18.71
N ARG A 216 -12.54 -13.27 19.13
CA ARG A 216 -13.93 -13.72 19.25
C ARG A 216 -14.81 -12.93 18.32
N VAL A 217 -15.89 -13.54 17.86
CA VAL A 217 -16.86 -12.92 16.94
C VAL A 217 -18.26 -12.98 17.54
N ALA A 218 -19.00 -11.89 17.44
CA ALA A 218 -20.44 -11.84 17.64
C ALA A 218 -21.10 -11.04 16.50
N ILE A 219 -22.29 -11.48 16.08
CA ILE A 219 -23.12 -10.75 15.12
C ILE A 219 -24.42 -10.41 15.82
N ASN A 220 -24.71 -9.12 15.93
CA ASN A 220 -25.95 -8.62 16.50
C ASN A 220 -26.84 -8.04 15.40
N GLU A 221 -28.14 -8.29 15.47
CA GLU A 221 -29.12 -7.62 14.63
C GLU A 221 -29.36 -6.20 15.19
N ASN A 222 -29.42 -5.21 14.30
CA ASN A 222 -29.77 -3.84 14.63
C ASN A 222 -30.93 -3.41 13.73
N GLU A 223 -32.12 -3.31 14.32
CA GLU A 223 -33.40 -3.06 13.63
C GLU A 223 -33.41 -1.81 12.74
N THR A 224 -32.49 -0.85 12.97
CA THR A 224 -32.42 0.42 12.22
C THR A 224 -31.22 0.56 11.29
N SER A 225 -30.20 -0.30 11.37
CA SER A 225 -28.94 -0.13 10.60
C SER A 225 -28.38 -1.39 9.96
N GLY A 226 -29.06 -2.53 10.06
CA GLY A 226 -28.60 -3.82 9.52
C GLY A 226 -27.98 -4.69 10.61
N GLN A 227 -26.75 -5.16 10.42
CA GLN A 227 -26.05 -6.03 11.37
C GLN A 227 -24.82 -5.36 11.97
N GLN A 228 -24.45 -5.71 13.19
CA GLN A 228 -23.18 -5.33 13.80
C GLN A 228 -22.28 -6.55 13.94
N LEU A 229 -21.13 -6.50 13.30
CA LEU A 229 -20.03 -7.44 13.49
C LEU A 229 -19.13 -6.92 14.61
N ILE A 230 -19.07 -7.63 15.73
CA ILE A 230 -18.22 -7.32 16.88
C ILE A 230 -17.10 -8.34 16.93
N ILE A 231 -15.86 -7.87 16.92
CA ILE A 231 -14.68 -8.71 16.96
C ILE A 231 -13.82 -8.25 18.14
N SER A 232 -13.58 -9.13 19.11
CA SER A 232 -12.94 -8.78 20.37
C SER A 232 -11.75 -9.67 20.72
N ASN A 233 -10.98 -9.26 21.74
CA ASN A 233 -9.73 -9.90 22.18
C ASN A 233 -8.65 -9.92 21.08
N LEU A 234 -8.59 -8.87 20.26
CA LEU A 234 -7.65 -8.76 19.16
C LEU A 234 -6.31 -8.20 19.62
N ASP A 235 -5.22 -8.80 19.15
CA ASP A 235 -3.88 -8.26 19.35
C ASP A 235 -3.48 -7.38 18.16
N PHE A 236 -3.61 -6.05 18.30
CA PHE A 236 -3.20 -5.07 17.29
C PHE A 236 -1.87 -4.39 17.62
N ARG A 237 -1.05 -4.97 18.51
CA ARG A 237 0.30 -4.44 18.76
C ARG A 237 1.20 -4.56 17.52
N PRO A 238 1.22 -5.68 16.78
CA PRO A 238 1.97 -5.74 15.53
C PRO A 238 1.35 -4.83 14.46
N ALA A 239 2.20 -4.25 13.62
CA ALA A 239 1.79 -3.57 12.40
C ALA A 239 2.09 -4.47 11.20
N ASN A 240 1.05 -4.78 10.40
CA ASN A 240 1.18 -5.73 9.29
C ASN A 240 0.09 -5.50 8.23
N GLY A 241 0.12 -4.34 7.57
CA GLY A 241 -0.94 -3.90 6.65
C GLY A 241 -2.27 -3.60 7.36
N ALA A 242 -3.39 -4.05 6.77
CA ALA A 242 -4.72 -3.94 7.38
C ALA A 242 -4.82 -4.80 8.64
N ASP A 243 -5.35 -4.21 9.71
CA ASP A 243 -5.54 -4.89 10.99
C ASP A 243 -6.61 -5.97 10.90
N LEU A 244 -7.67 -5.68 10.15
CA LEU A 244 -8.69 -6.65 9.75
C LEU A 244 -8.94 -6.54 8.26
N VAL A 245 -8.92 -7.68 7.57
CA VAL A 245 -9.51 -7.83 6.23
C VAL A 245 -10.77 -8.67 6.39
N ILE A 246 -11.92 -8.13 6.02
CA ILE A 246 -13.22 -8.80 6.13
C ILE A 246 -13.79 -8.96 4.73
N ARG A 247 -13.99 -10.21 4.30
CA ARG A 247 -14.50 -10.55 2.99
C ARG A 247 -15.88 -11.18 3.12
N ILE A 248 -16.89 -10.43 2.69
CA ILE A 248 -18.29 -10.88 2.65
C ILE A 248 -18.50 -11.57 1.31
N GLN A 249 -18.63 -12.89 1.35
CA GLN A 249 -18.73 -13.70 0.14
C GLN A 249 -20.12 -13.59 -0.48
N ASN A 250 -20.17 -13.34 -1.79
CA ASN A 250 -21.41 -13.34 -2.58
C ASN A 250 -22.58 -12.63 -1.85
N PRO A 251 -22.46 -11.31 -1.57
CA PRO A 251 -23.41 -10.57 -0.74
C PRO A 251 -24.82 -10.49 -1.35
N GLY A 252 -24.96 -10.79 -2.65
CA GLY A 252 -26.26 -10.95 -3.30
C GLY A 252 -27.12 -9.70 -3.33
N ILE A 253 -26.51 -8.50 -3.40
CA ILE A 253 -27.24 -7.23 -3.33
C ILE A 253 -28.13 -7.05 -4.56
N GLN A 254 -29.45 -6.94 -4.35
CA GLN A 254 -30.46 -6.86 -5.42
C GLN A 254 -30.96 -5.44 -5.71
N LYS A 255 -30.52 -4.43 -4.96
CA LYS A 255 -30.99 -3.05 -5.10
C LYS A 255 -29.81 -2.12 -5.33
N THR A 256 -29.97 -1.20 -6.27
CA THR A 256 -29.03 -0.09 -6.47
C THR A 256 -29.16 0.90 -5.32
N GLY A 257 -28.07 1.54 -4.92
CA GLY A 257 -28.09 2.52 -3.83
C GLY A 257 -26.71 2.71 -3.21
N GLN A 258 -26.67 3.52 -2.14
CA GLN A 258 -25.48 3.68 -1.32
C GLN A 258 -25.63 2.86 -0.04
N TYR A 259 -24.60 2.07 0.25
CA TYR A 259 -24.52 1.18 1.40
C TYR A 259 -23.37 1.66 2.27
N LEU A 260 -23.69 2.26 3.41
CA LEU A 260 -22.72 2.85 4.31
C LEU A 260 -22.27 1.82 5.36
N PHE A 261 -21.03 1.39 5.25
CA PHE A 261 -20.33 0.71 6.33
C PHE A 261 -19.76 1.74 7.29
N SER A 262 -19.81 1.44 8.58
CA SER A 262 -19.15 2.26 9.61
C SER A 262 -18.40 1.37 10.57
N SER A 263 -17.32 1.88 11.12
CA SER A 263 -16.49 1.19 12.10
C SER A 263 -16.19 2.08 13.30
N ARG A 264 -15.82 1.43 14.38
CA ARG A 264 -15.25 2.02 15.60
C ARG A 264 -14.46 0.93 16.31
N TYR A 265 -13.46 1.32 17.07
CA TYR A 265 -12.70 0.37 17.87
C TYR A 265 -12.40 0.91 19.26
N LYS A 266 -12.01 0.01 20.15
CA LYS A 266 -11.70 0.31 21.53
C LYS A 266 -10.32 -0.26 21.88
N THR A 267 -9.42 0.62 22.32
CA THR A 267 -8.11 0.24 22.88
C THR A 267 -8.27 -0.28 24.30
N SER A 268 -7.29 -1.05 24.80
CA SER A 268 -7.26 -1.46 26.21
C SER A 268 -6.09 -0.84 26.98
N ALA A 269 -4.99 -0.54 26.30
CA ALA A 269 -3.77 0.02 26.86
C ALA A 269 -3.10 0.99 25.88
N PRO A 270 -2.35 2.00 26.36
CA PRO A 270 -2.17 2.34 27.78
C PRO A 270 -3.43 2.95 28.41
N GLU A 271 -4.39 3.36 27.59
CA GLU A 271 -5.71 3.82 28.01
C GLU A 271 -6.80 3.05 27.29
N SER A 272 -7.90 2.77 28.00
CA SER A 272 -9.10 2.19 27.40
C SER A 272 -9.98 3.30 26.82
N CYS A 273 -9.84 3.56 25.52
CA CYS A 273 -10.60 4.59 24.82
C CYS A 273 -11.28 4.02 23.57
N THR A 274 -12.45 4.55 23.25
CA THR A 274 -13.16 4.24 22.00
C THR A 274 -12.83 5.31 20.98
N SER A 275 -12.62 4.94 19.72
CA SER A 275 -12.47 5.89 18.63
C SER A 275 -13.79 6.66 18.38
N PRO A 276 -13.72 7.90 17.89
CA PRO A 276 -14.92 8.70 17.62
C PRO A 276 -15.89 8.11 16.60
N GLY A 277 -15.43 7.26 15.67
CA GLY A 277 -16.21 6.79 14.54
C GLY A 277 -16.38 7.84 13.43
N GLY A 278 -17.20 7.50 12.43
CA GLY A 278 -17.55 8.39 11.32
C GLY A 278 -16.37 8.76 10.40
N GLY A 279 -16.62 9.60 9.40
CA GLY A 279 -15.57 10.09 8.47
C GLY A 279 -14.74 8.96 7.85
N MET A 280 -13.44 8.88 8.18
CA MET A 280 -12.55 7.82 7.68
C MET A 280 -12.90 6.42 8.18
N GLU A 281 -13.60 6.31 9.30
CA GLU A 281 -14.07 5.03 9.82
C GLU A 281 -15.35 4.57 9.10
N ASN A 282 -15.81 5.33 8.11
CA ASN A 282 -16.91 4.96 7.22
C ASN A 282 -16.39 4.65 5.81
N ALA A 283 -17.01 3.66 5.16
CA ALA A 283 -16.80 3.34 3.76
C ALA A 283 -18.16 3.20 3.07
N THR A 284 -18.36 3.86 1.93
CA THR A 284 -19.62 3.79 1.19
C THR A 284 -19.45 2.95 -0.07
N LEU A 285 -20.19 1.84 -0.14
CA LEU A 285 -20.33 1.04 -1.35
C LEU A 285 -21.47 1.61 -2.19
N THR A 286 -21.18 1.99 -3.43
CA THR A 286 -22.21 2.43 -4.38
C THR A 286 -22.58 1.28 -5.30
N VAL A 287 -23.78 0.74 -5.12
CA VAL A 287 -24.32 -0.32 -5.97
C VAL A 287 -25.05 0.29 -7.15
N VAL A 288 -24.61 -0.07 -8.36
CA VAL A 288 -25.07 0.51 -9.63
C VAL A 288 -25.61 -0.56 -10.56
N ASN A 289 -26.36 -0.13 -11.58
CA ASN A 289 -26.84 -1.06 -12.60
C ASN A 289 -25.71 -1.48 -13.54
N GLU A 290 -24.85 -0.54 -13.95
CA GLU A 290 -23.77 -0.76 -14.90
C GLU A 290 -22.72 -1.75 -14.39
N ILE A 291 -21.96 -2.34 -15.32
CA ILE A 291 -20.79 -3.17 -15.01
C ILE A 291 -19.74 -2.29 -14.28
N SER A 292 -19.35 -2.67 -13.07
CA SER A 292 -18.37 -1.95 -12.26
C SER A 292 -17.13 -2.78 -11.92
N ASP A 293 -17.11 -4.04 -12.36
CA ASP A 293 -16.05 -5.01 -12.15
C ASP A 293 -15.31 -5.36 -13.44
N PHE A 294 -15.36 -4.48 -14.44
CA PHE A 294 -14.55 -4.61 -15.65
C PHE A 294 -13.08 -4.40 -15.28
N VAL A 295 -12.30 -5.46 -15.29
CA VAL A 295 -10.92 -5.47 -14.79
C VAL A 295 -9.99 -6.13 -15.79
N ARG A 296 -8.75 -5.65 -15.84
CA ARG A 296 -7.68 -6.26 -16.62
C ARG A 296 -7.14 -7.49 -15.89
N ILE A 297 -6.94 -8.57 -16.63
CA ILE A 297 -6.34 -9.80 -16.10
C ILE A 297 -4.83 -9.69 -16.27
N MET A 298 -4.11 -9.59 -15.14
CA MET A 298 -2.65 -9.62 -15.15
C MET A 298 -2.14 -11.05 -15.29
N PRO A 299 -1.17 -11.32 -16.20
CA PRO A 299 -0.47 -12.59 -16.25
C PRO A 299 0.22 -12.90 -14.92
N ARG A 300 0.22 -14.18 -14.53
CA ARG A 300 0.87 -14.69 -13.31
C ARG A 300 1.76 -15.91 -13.61
N PRO A 301 2.70 -15.80 -14.56
CA PRO A 301 3.57 -16.92 -14.87
C PRO A 301 4.53 -17.15 -13.69
N LYS A 302 4.90 -18.42 -13.44
CA LYS A 302 5.86 -18.76 -12.38
C LYS A 302 7.19 -18.05 -12.58
N LYS A 303 7.69 -18.11 -13.81
CA LYS A 303 8.88 -17.39 -14.27
C LYS A 303 8.51 -16.38 -15.33
N TYR A 304 9.33 -15.36 -15.54
CA TYR A 304 9.14 -14.41 -16.60
C TYR A 304 9.42 -15.06 -17.94
N GLU A 305 8.40 -15.08 -18.78
CA GLU A 305 8.54 -15.32 -20.20
C GLU A 305 8.40 -13.98 -20.91
N LYS A 306 9.14 -13.79 -22.01
CA LYS A 306 9.10 -12.54 -22.78
C LYS A 306 7.66 -12.22 -23.20
N ALA A 307 7.05 -11.28 -22.49
CA ALA A 307 5.63 -10.99 -22.62
C ALA A 307 5.31 -10.28 -23.94
N VAL A 308 4.19 -10.64 -24.56
CA VAL A 308 3.61 -9.89 -25.69
C VAL A 308 2.81 -8.71 -25.16
N LEU A 309 3.49 -7.57 -24.96
CA LEU A 309 2.94 -6.39 -24.28
C LEU A 309 1.85 -5.64 -25.08
N THR A 310 1.71 -5.97 -26.37
CA THR A 310 0.68 -5.43 -27.26
C THR A 310 -0.64 -6.20 -27.21
N THR A 311 -0.78 -7.11 -26.25
CA THR A 311 -2.00 -7.87 -25.97
C THR A 311 -2.42 -7.69 -24.52
N THR A 312 -3.72 -7.77 -24.23
CA THR A 312 -4.21 -7.83 -22.86
C THR A 312 -5.58 -8.51 -22.81
N GLU A 313 -5.90 -9.08 -21.65
CA GLU A 313 -7.18 -9.73 -21.37
C GLU A 313 -7.96 -8.96 -20.30
N PHE A 314 -9.28 -9.05 -20.37
CA PHE A 314 -10.20 -8.45 -19.41
C PHE A 314 -11.26 -9.45 -18.95
N SER A 315 -11.81 -9.23 -17.76
CA SER A 315 -13.00 -9.94 -17.26
C SER A 315 -14.02 -9.01 -16.62
N TRP A 316 -15.29 -9.43 -16.56
CA TRP A 316 -16.39 -8.69 -15.91
C TRP A 316 -17.61 -9.58 -15.60
N THR A 317 -18.57 -9.08 -14.82
CA THR A 317 -19.88 -9.74 -14.61
C THR A 317 -20.72 -9.70 -15.90
N PRO A 318 -21.08 -10.85 -16.53
CA PRO A 318 -21.80 -10.87 -17.80
C PRO A 318 -23.13 -10.11 -17.81
N ALA A 319 -23.37 -9.37 -18.89
CA ALA A 319 -24.65 -8.72 -19.16
C ALA A 319 -25.65 -9.73 -19.76
N LYS A 320 -26.66 -10.13 -18.99
CA LYS A 320 -27.68 -11.09 -19.42
C LYS A 320 -28.62 -10.44 -20.43
N ASN A 321 -28.97 -11.20 -21.47
CA ASN A 321 -29.88 -10.78 -22.54
C ASN A 321 -29.44 -9.49 -23.27
N ALA A 322 -28.15 -9.16 -23.22
CA ALA A 322 -27.59 -8.09 -24.03
C ALA A 322 -27.47 -8.56 -25.48
N SER A 323 -28.06 -7.83 -26.42
CA SER A 323 -27.91 -8.08 -27.86
C SER A 323 -26.53 -7.70 -28.37
N ARG A 324 -25.82 -6.80 -27.65
CA ARG A 324 -24.48 -6.36 -28.00
C ARG A 324 -23.72 -5.78 -26.82
N VAL A 325 -22.46 -6.20 -26.71
CA VAL A 325 -21.43 -5.60 -25.85
C VAL A 325 -20.27 -5.17 -26.73
N ASN A 326 -19.90 -3.88 -26.67
CA ASN A 326 -18.72 -3.36 -27.36
C ASN A 326 -17.60 -3.11 -26.35
N LEU A 327 -16.38 -3.52 -26.67
CA LEU A 327 -15.19 -3.00 -26.01
C LEU A 327 -14.77 -1.69 -26.71
N LEU A 328 -14.66 -0.62 -25.94
CA LEU A 328 -14.18 0.68 -26.38
C LEU A 328 -12.78 0.93 -25.83
N GLN A 329 -11.96 1.63 -26.61
CA GLN A 329 -10.62 2.06 -26.24
C GLN A 329 -10.46 3.57 -26.38
N SER A 330 -9.54 4.13 -25.61
CA SER A 330 -9.17 5.54 -25.62
C SER A 330 -7.65 5.66 -25.42
N THR A 331 -7.01 6.54 -26.19
CA THR A 331 -5.59 6.89 -26.08
C THR A 331 -5.36 8.29 -25.53
N ASP A 332 -6.43 9.03 -25.22
CA ASP A 332 -6.41 10.42 -24.74
C ASP A 332 -6.89 10.56 -23.29
N LYS A 333 -6.62 9.53 -22.49
CA LYS A 333 -6.99 9.41 -21.07
C LYS A 333 -8.51 9.46 -20.84
N GLY A 334 -9.27 8.80 -21.72
CA GLY A 334 -10.72 8.63 -21.59
C GLY A 334 -11.55 9.83 -22.08
N LYS A 335 -10.95 10.78 -22.82
CA LYS A 335 -11.68 11.95 -23.35
C LYS A 335 -12.51 11.59 -24.58
N SER A 336 -11.98 10.77 -25.48
CA SER A 336 -12.67 10.23 -26.64
C SER A 336 -12.56 8.70 -26.68
N TRP A 337 -13.56 8.06 -27.29
CA TRP A 337 -13.72 6.60 -27.30
C TRP A 337 -14.00 6.10 -28.70
N GLN A 338 -13.33 5.02 -29.08
CA GLN A 338 -13.54 4.31 -30.34
C GLN A 338 -13.67 2.82 -30.07
N LYS A 339 -14.31 2.09 -30.98
CA LYS A 339 -14.43 0.63 -30.85
C LYS A 339 -13.05 -0.02 -30.94
N ALA A 340 -12.74 -0.89 -29.99
CA ALA A 340 -11.49 -1.64 -29.98
C ALA A 340 -11.55 -2.83 -30.96
N ASN A 341 -10.41 -3.19 -31.54
CA ASN A 341 -10.29 -4.42 -32.32
C ASN A 341 -10.10 -5.60 -31.37
N ALA A 342 -11.21 -6.11 -30.82
CA ALA A 342 -11.20 -7.15 -29.80
C ALA A 342 -12.12 -8.30 -30.16
N ILE A 343 -11.74 -9.49 -29.72
CA ILE A 343 -12.58 -10.69 -29.79
C ILE A 343 -13.45 -10.69 -28.53
N ILE A 344 -14.75 -10.51 -28.74
CA ILE A 344 -15.75 -10.50 -27.67
C ILE A 344 -16.99 -11.27 -28.12
N ASP A 345 -17.35 -12.30 -27.37
CA ASP A 345 -18.68 -12.89 -27.44
C ASP A 345 -19.60 -12.05 -26.52
N PRO A 346 -20.76 -11.55 -26.99
CA PRO A 346 -21.71 -10.80 -26.16
C PRO A 346 -22.16 -11.54 -24.89
N SER A 347 -22.06 -12.86 -24.85
CA SER A 347 -22.38 -13.71 -23.70
C SER A 347 -21.18 -14.07 -22.81
N SER A 348 -19.96 -13.72 -23.23
CA SER A 348 -18.73 -14.00 -22.48
C SER A 348 -18.52 -12.99 -21.35
N ASP A 349 -17.84 -13.46 -20.31
CA ASP A 349 -17.28 -12.71 -19.20
C ASP A 349 -15.87 -12.18 -19.48
N LYS A 350 -15.35 -12.35 -20.70
CA LYS A 350 -13.96 -12.04 -21.07
C LYS A 350 -13.82 -11.42 -22.46
N ALA A 351 -12.77 -10.63 -22.62
CA ALA A 351 -12.33 -10.13 -23.91
C ALA A 351 -10.81 -10.13 -24.00
N THR A 352 -10.29 -10.46 -25.18
CA THR A 352 -8.88 -10.34 -25.51
C THR A 352 -8.73 -9.28 -26.59
N ILE A 353 -7.77 -8.39 -26.37
CA ILE A 353 -7.33 -7.41 -27.37
C ILE A 353 -5.91 -7.72 -27.80
N SER A 354 -5.65 -7.49 -29.08
CA SER A 354 -4.35 -7.68 -29.71
C SER A 354 -4.01 -6.49 -30.59
N ASP A 355 -2.78 -6.46 -31.10
CA ASP A 355 -2.31 -5.43 -32.03
C ASP A 355 -2.37 -3.99 -31.47
N LEU A 356 -2.21 -3.84 -30.15
CA LEU A 356 -2.06 -2.53 -29.54
C LEU A 356 -0.77 -1.85 -30.03
N THR A 357 -0.82 -0.53 -30.17
CA THR A 357 0.38 0.26 -30.51
C THR A 357 1.35 0.19 -29.35
N PRO A 358 2.62 -0.22 -29.54
CA PRO A 358 3.59 -0.30 -28.45
C PRO A 358 3.78 1.03 -27.72
N ASN A 359 4.12 0.95 -26.43
CA ASN A 359 4.48 2.08 -25.56
C ASN A 359 3.37 3.15 -25.43
N GLN A 360 2.11 2.73 -25.52
CA GLN A 360 0.95 3.59 -25.42
C GLN A 360 0.11 3.25 -24.19
N LEU A 361 -0.32 4.28 -23.45
CA LEU A 361 -1.32 4.13 -22.40
C LEU A 361 -2.72 4.09 -23.03
N TYR A 362 -3.48 3.07 -22.68
CA TYR A 362 -4.87 2.89 -23.08
C TYR A 362 -5.81 2.91 -21.88
N ALA A 363 -6.96 3.54 -22.06
CA ALA A 363 -8.15 3.32 -21.25
C ALA A 363 -9.14 2.45 -22.02
N PHE A 364 -9.73 1.48 -21.34
CA PHE A 364 -10.74 0.58 -21.88
C PHE A 364 -12.02 0.66 -21.07
N ARG A 365 -13.16 0.50 -21.74
CA ARG A 365 -14.46 0.31 -21.09
C ARG A 365 -15.39 -0.49 -21.98
N LEU A 366 -16.39 -1.12 -21.39
CA LEU A 366 -17.49 -1.74 -22.11
C LEU A 366 -18.60 -0.73 -22.37
N GLU A 367 -19.31 -0.94 -23.46
CA GLU A 367 -20.60 -0.33 -23.77
C GLU A 367 -21.61 -1.45 -24.00
N VAL A 368 -22.53 -1.61 -23.05
CA VAL A 368 -23.62 -2.58 -23.09
C VAL A 368 -24.88 -1.89 -23.59
N LYS A 369 -25.40 -2.33 -24.75
CA LYS A 369 -26.51 -1.66 -25.44
C LYS A 369 -27.85 -1.80 -24.70
N ASP A 370 -28.18 -3.02 -24.29
CA ASP A 370 -29.47 -3.44 -23.71
C ASP A 370 -29.26 -4.66 -22.79
N GLY A 371 -30.35 -5.22 -22.26
CA GLY A 371 -30.28 -6.30 -21.28
C GLY A 371 -29.98 -5.81 -19.86
N SER A 372 -29.50 -6.72 -19.00
CA SER A 372 -29.02 -6.36 -17.67
C SER A 372 -27.73 -5.55 -17.78
N ASN A 373 -27.50 -4.67 -16.80
CA ASN A 373 -26.27 -3.89 -16.70
C ASN A 373 -25.97 -2.97 -17.89
N ARG A 374 -27.02 -2.57 -18.64
CA ARG A 374 -26.92 -1.60 -19.74
C ARG A 374 -26.16 -0.34 -19.32
N GLY A 375 -25.38 0.22 -20.24
CA GLY A 375 -24.60 1.44 -20.02
C GLY A 375 -23.10 1.24 -20.23
N SER A 376 -22.33 2.24 -19.81
CA SER A 376 -20.87 2.17 -19.83
C SER A 376 -20.34 1.55 -18.54
N SER A 377 -19.36 0.66 -18.65
CA SER A 377 -18.69 0.13 -17.47
C SER A 377 -17.76 1.15 -16.81
N ASN A 378 -17.15 0.77 -15.68
CA ASN A 378 -15.92 1.38 -15.20
C ASN A 378 -14.78 1.27 -16.23
N ILE A 379 -13.69 2.01 -15.99
CA ILE A 379 -12.51 2.03 -16.87
C ILE A 379 -11.45 1.07 -16.33
N ALA A 380 -10.86 0.29 -17.21
CA ALA A 380 -9.62 -0.47 -16.95
C ALA A 380 -8.47 0.14 -17.79
N TRP A 381 -7.27 0.17 -17.23
CA TRP A 381 -6.09 0.77 -17.87
C TRP A 381 -5.08 -0.30 -18.27
N HIS A 382 -4.28 0.00 -19.30
CA HIS A 382 -3.16 -0.84 -19.74
C HIS A 382 -2.08 0.02 -20.38
N TYR A 383 -0.82 -0.23 -20.03
CA TYR A 383 0.33 0.31 -20.75
C TYR A 383 0.92 -0.79 -21.65
N SER A 384 0.87 -0.57 -22.96
CA SER A 384 1.22 -1.56 -23.99
C SER A 384 2.72 -1.62 -24.29
N GLY A 385 3.54 -1.64 -23.24
CA GLY A 385 4.99 -1.61 -23.34
C GLY A 385 5.64 -1.72 -21.96
N MET A 386 6.91 -1.35 -21.88
CA MET A 386 7.60 -1.18 -20.60
C MET A 386 7.74 0.31 -20.31
N LEU A 387 7.30 0.76 -19.14
CA LEU A 387 7.38 2.16 -18.76
C LEU A 387 8.79 2.44 -18.22
N ASP A 388 9.60 3.17 -18.98
CA ASP A 388 10.93 3.56 -18.52
C ASP A 388 10.84 4.57 -17.37
N VAL A 389 11.53 4.32 -16.26
CA VAL A 389 11.60 5.21 -15.09
C VAL A 389 12.07 6.63 -15.45
N LYS A 390 12.86 6.80 -16.52
CA LYS A 390 13.26 8.12 -17.02
C LYS A 390 12.09 8.95 -17.54
N THR A 391 11.02 8.31 -18.01
CA THR A 391 9.79 9.03 -18.42
C THR A 391 9.05 9.64 -17.23
N MET A 392 9.32 9.14 -16.03
CA MET A 392 8.81 9.66 -14.75
C MET A 392 9.80 10.62 -14.08
N GLY A 393 10.94 10.90 -14.72
CA GLY A 393 11.92 11.89 -14.26
C GLY A 393 13.12 11.32 -13.50
N ALA A 394 13.28 10.00 -13.40
CA ALA A 394 14.55 9.42 -12.94
C ALA A 394 15.69 9.80 -13.90
N THR A 395 16.87 10.10 -13.38
CA THR A 395 18.01 10.58 -14.16
C THR A 395 18.83 9.43 -14.74
N GLY A 396 19.12 8.40 -13.94
CA GLY A 396 20.01 7.31 -14.34
C GLY A 396 21.46 7.75 -14.57
N GLU A 397 21.92 8.82 -13.92
CA GLU A 397 23.27 9.39 -14.12
C GLU A 397 24.31 8.97 -13.05
N GLY A 398 23.89 8.25 -12.01
CA GLY A 398 24.75 7.78 -10.92
C GLY A 398 25.13 8.84 -9.89
N LYS A 399 24.50 10.02 -9.92
CA LYS A 399 24.77 11.13 -8.98
C LYS A 399 23.53 11.54 -8.19
N THR A 400 22.43 11.78 -8.89
CA THR A 400 21.15 12.17 -8.28
C THR A 400 20.47 10.97 -7.61
N ASP A 401 19.79 11.21 -6.50
CA ASP A 401 18.92 10.22 -5.87
C ASP A 401 17.62 10.08 -6.69
N ASP A 402 17.43 8.93 -7.33
CA ASP A 402 16.31 8.65 -8.22
C ASP A 402 15.12 7.99 -7.48
N THR A 403 15.22 7.78 -6.15
CA THR A 403 14.27 6.99 -5.36
C THR A 403 12.82 7.43 -5.54
N GLU A 404 12.54 8.72 -5.38
CA GLU A 404 11.17 9.26 -5.42
C GLU A 404 10.54 9.02 -6.80
N LYS A 405 11.27 9.30 -7.88
CA LYS A 405 10.76 9.14 -9.26
C LYS A 405 10.56 7.69 -9.67
N ILE A 406 11.39 6.78 -9.15
CA ILE A 406 11.20 5.35 -9.35
C ILE A 406 9.96 4.87 -8.57
N ASN A 407 9.81 5.26 -7.30
CA ASN A 407 8.62 4.89 -6.51
C ASN A 407 7.32 5.45 -7.10
N GLU A 408 7.34 6.68 -7.67
CA GLU A 408 6.22 7.22 -8.46
C GLU A 408 5.89 6.34 -9.67
N ALA A 409 6.91 5.83 -10.39
CA ALA A 409 6.71 4.93 -11.52
C ALA A 409 6.09 3.58 -11.09
N LEU A 410 6.56 3.00 -9.98
CA LEU A 410 6.00 1.76 -9.42
C LEU A 410 4.55 1.95 -8.98
N ALA A 411 4.25 3.06 -8.28
CA ALA A 411 2.90 3.40 -7.85
C ALA A 411 1.95 3.61 -9.03
N PHE A 412 2.37 4.37 -10.05
CA PHE A 412 1.59 4.57 -11.27
C PHE A 412 1.30 3.24 -11.98
N MET A 413 2.31 2.37 -12.12
CA MET A 413 2.12 1.08 -12.78
C MET A 413 1.14 0.19 -12.01
N ASN A 414 1.20 0.18 -10.67
CA ASN A 414 0.24 -0.53 -9.83
C ASN A 414 -1.18 0.06 -9.98
N GLU A 415 -1.33 1.38 -9.98
CA GLU A 415 -2.61 2.09 -10.09
C GLU A 415 -3.34 1.75 -11.41
N ILE A 416 -2.60 1.59 -12.52
CA ILE A 416 -3.18 1.16 -13.81
C ILE A 416 -3.38 -0.37 -13.91
N GLY A 417 -3.27 -1.09 -12.79
CA GLY A 417 -3.52 -2.53 -12.67
C GLY A 417 -2.30 -3.42 -12.89
N GLY A 418 -1.09 -2.87 -12.93
CA GLY A 418 0.17 -3.61 -13.09
C GLY A 418 0.82 -3.51 -14.48
N GLY A 419 2.00 -4.09 -14.64
CA GLY A 419 2.77 -4.07 -15.88
C GLY A 419 4.26 -4.06 -15.63
N ILE A 420 5.05 -3.65 -16.63
CA ILE A 420 6.51 -3.68 -16.56
C ILE A 420 7.07 -2.26 -16.46
N VAL A 421 7.87 -2.00 -15.43
CA VAL A 421 8.70 -0.80 -15.26
C VAL A 421 10.12 -1.13 -15.72
N LEU A 422 10.64 -0.34 -16.67
CA LEU A 422 11.95 -0.52 -17.29
C LEU A 422 12.98 0.40 -16.66
N PHE A 423 14.13 -0.17 -16.31
CA PHE A 423 15.37 0.56 -16.08
C PHE A 423 16.22 0.44 -17.34
N SER A 424 16.26 1.49 -18.15
CA SER A 424 17.13 1.55 -19.34
C SER A 424 18.58 1.86 -18.98
N GLY A 425 19.52 1.72 -19.93
CA GLY A 425 20.94 1.92 -19.67
C GLY A 425 21.27 3.20 -18.89
N GLY A 426 22.04 3.07 -17.80
CA GLY A 426 22.29 4.14 -16.84
C GLY A 426 22.55 3.61 -15.43
N GLN A 427 22.85 4.52 -14.50
CA GLN A 427 23.09 4.20 -13.09
C GLN A 427 22.08 4.93 -12.21
N TYR A 428 21.23 4.18 -11.54
CA TYR A 428 20.13 4.69 -10.72
C TYR A 428 20.52 4.57 -9.24
N ASN A 429 20.77 5.68 -8.58
CA ASN A 429 21.02 5.69 -7.14
C ASN A 429 19.69 5.63 -6.40
N VAL A 430 19.54 4.66 -5.50
CA VAL A 430 18.29 4.42 -4.79
C VAL A 430 18.52 4.19 -3.29
N ARG A 431 17.54 4.62 -2.51
CA ARG A 431 17.38 4.28 -1.09
C ARG A 431 16.49 3.06 -0.97
N THR A 432 15.23 3.24 -0.56
CA THR A 432 14.24 2.16 -0.47
C THR A 432 13.24 2.26 -1.61
N LEU A 433 13.17 1.22 -2.43
CA LEU A 433 12.16 1.04 -3.46
C LEU A 433 10.98 0.22 -2.90
N HIS A 434 9.78 0.78 -2.97
CA HIS A 434 8.55 0.15 -2.48
C HIS A 434 7.86 -0.64 -3.60
N LEU A 435 8.07 -1.94 -3.60
CA LEU A 435 7.50 -2.85 -4.58
C LEU A 435 5.99 -3.00 -4.36
N GLN A 436 5.24 -3.11 -5.47
CA GLN A 436 3.78 -3.11 -5.48
C GLN A 436 3.25 -4.32 -6.25
N SER A 437 2.05 -4.79 -5.89
CA SER A 437 1.45 -5.95 -6.55
C SER A 437 1.32 -5.77 -8.06
N ASN A 438 1.55 -6.83 -8.82
CA ASN A 438 1.48 -6.87 -10.30
C ASN A 438 2.46 -5.92 -11.01
N VAL A 439 3.48 -5.41 -10.33
CA VAL A 439 4.53 -4.59 -10.95
C VAL A 439 5.79 -5.42 -11.12
N TRP A 440 6.26 -5.50 -12.36
CA TRP A 440 7.49 -6.19 -12.73
C TRP A 440 8.56 -5.17 -13.06
N LEU A 441 9.75 -5.31 -12.49
CA LEU A 441 10.91 -4.48 -12.79
C LEU A 441 11.75 -5.23 -13.82
N TYR A 442 12.00 -4.60 -14.96
CA TYR A 442 12.95 -5.08 -15.96
C TYR A 442 14.20 -4.23 -15.93
N ILE A 443 15.33 -4.81 -15.51
CA ILE A 443 16.64 -4.17 -15.47
C ILE A 443 17.39 -4.53 -16.75
N ASP A 444 17.51 -3.55 -17.65
CA ASP A 444 18.26 -3.72 -18.90
C ASP A 444 19.75 -3.96 -18.65
N ARG A 445 20.44 -4.61 -19.59
CA ARG A 445 21.85 -5.01 -19.44
C ARG A 445 22.78 -3.85 -19.11
N ASP A 446 22.51 -2.67 -19.66
CA ASP A 446 23.34 -1.49 -19.43
C ASP A 446 22.87 -0.67 -18.21
N ALA A 447 21.88 -1.16 -17.46
CA ALA A 447 21.34 -0.51 -16.27
C ALA A 447 21.97 -1.06 -14.98
N THR A 448 22.33 -0.15 -14.09
CA THR A 448 22.78 -0.43 -12.73
C THR A 448 21.84 0.23 -11.73
N ILE A 449 21.25 -0.55 -10.82
CA ILE A 449 20.56 -0.03 -9.64
C ILE A 449 21.52 -0.10 -8.46
N GLN A 450 21.82 1.05 -7.86
CA GLN A 450 22.87 1.19 -6.86
C GLN A 450 22.31 1.76 -5.56
N ALA A 451 22.55 1.08 -4.44
CA ALA A 451 22.17 1.61 -3.14
C ALA A 451 22.99 2.84 -2.74
N ILE A 452 22.32 3.81 -2.10
CA ILE A 452 22.92 4.95 -1.39
C ILE A 452 22.44 5.01 0.07
N GLU A 453 23.11 5.79 0.92
CA GLU A 453 22.67 6.00 2.30
C GLU A 453 21.29 6.69 2.38
N GLY A 454 20.55 6.43 3.46
CA GLY A 454 19.26 7.05 3.74
C GLY A 454 18.05 6.21 3.34
N SER A 455 18.16 4.88 3.27
CA SER A 455 17.00 3.98 3.25
C SER A 455 15.99 4.30 4.36
N ASP A 456 14.76 3.84 4.20
CA ASP A 456 13.69 4.06 5.17
C ASP A 456 14.14 3.67 6.58
N GLU A 457 13.73 4.48 7.56
CA GLU A 457 14.02 4.18 8.96
C GLU A 457 13.28 2.90 9.39
N PRO A 458 13.86 2.14 10.34
CA PRO A 458 13.20 1.00 10.95
C PRO A 458 11.80 1.35 11.48
N GLU A 459 10.85 0.42 11.32
CA GLU A 459 9.47 0.63 11.73
C GLU A 459 9.34 0.90 13.24
N ALA A 460 8.39 1.75 13.61
CA ALA A 460 7.99 1.85 15.00
C ALA A 460 7.33 0.54 15.46
N THR A 461 7.53 0.20 16.74
CA THR A 461 7.01 -1.01 17.36
C THR A 461 6.29 -0.68 18.67
N TRP A 462 5.75 -1.72 19.33
CA TRP A 462 5.08 -1.60 20.62
C TRP A 462 5.99 -2.01 21.81
N PHE A 463 7.28 -2.26 21.58
CA PHE A 463 8.23 -2.70 22.60
C PHE A 463 9.60 -2.04 22.39
N SER A 464 10.41 -1.90 23.45
CA SER A 464 11.73 -1.29 23.31
C SER A 464 12.75 -2.26 22.70
N ASP A 465 13.38 -1.86 21.60
CA ASP A 465 14.55 -2.51 21.00
C ASP A 465 15.79 -2.44 21.94
N LEU A 466 15.91 -1.43 22.82
CA LEU A 466 17.13 -1.25 23.61
C LEU A 466 17.44 -2.40 24.58
N ALA A 467 16.41 -3.08 25.10
CA ALA A 467 16.61 -4.29 25.90
C ALA A 467 17.36 -5.37 25.09
N TYR A 468 17.16 -5.39 23.77
CA TYR A 468 17.74 -6.35 22.83
C TYR A 468 19.13 -5.94 22.32
N ARG A 469 19.40 -4.64 22.05
CA ARG A 469 20.73 -4.11 21.67
C ARG A 469 21.87 -4.43 22.65
N SER A 470 21.54 -4.78 23.89
CA SER A 470 22.52 -5.08 24.93
C SER A 470 23.24 -6.44 24.78
N GLY A 471 22.95 -7.21 23.72
CA GLY A 471 23.71 -8.43 23.41
C GLY A 471 23.51 -9.52 24.45
N LEU A 472 22.29 -9.64 24.97
CA LEU A 472 21.97 -10.63 25.98
C LEU A 472 22.18 -12.02 25.36
N SER A 473 23.02 -12.82 26.01
CA SER A 473 23.23 -14.23 25.69
C SER A 473 21.88 -14.92 25.46
N PRO A 474 21.78 -15.92 24.55
CA PRO A 474 20.59 -16.78 24.47
C PRO A 474 20.15 -17.38 25.82
N THR A 475 21.05 -17.37 26.81
CA THR A 475 20.83 -17.83 28.19
C THR A 475 20.41 -16.75 29.18
N ASP A 476 20.36 -15.47 28.81
CA ASP A 476 19.89 -14.41 29.70
C ASP A 476 18.38 -14.58 29.92
N PRO A 477 17.89 -14.60 31.17
CA PRO A 477 16.47 -14.77 31.43
C PRO A 477 15.63 -13.52 31.16
N LYS A 478 16.21 -12.30 31.14
CA LYS A 478 15.47 -11.03 31.02
C LYS A 478 14.58 -10.96 29.77
N PRO A 479 15.05 -11.33 28.55
CA PRO A 479 14.23 -11.39 27.35
C PRO A 479 13.00 -12.32 27.47
N TYR A 480 13.08 -13.33 28.35
CA TYR A 480 12.04 -14.34 28.54
C TYR A 480 11.12 -14.03 29.73
N GLN A 481 11.41 -13.00 30.53
CA GLN A 481 10.56 -12.59 31.67
C GLN A 481 9.26 -11.93 31.20
N ASP A 482 9.30 -11.17 30.11
CA ASP A 482 8.11 -10.68 29.43
C ASP A 482 7.71 -11.66 28.32
N PRO A 483 6.62 -12.44 28.48
CA PRO A 483 6.19 -13.40 27.47
C PRO A 483 5.78 -12.75 26.14
N GLU A 484 5.48 -11.46 26.16
CA GLU A 484 5.07 -10.68 25.00
C GLU A 484 6.26 -10.08 24.25
N ASN A 485 7.48 -10.22 24.79
CA ASN A 485 8.72 -9.77 24.16
C ASN A 485 9.31 -10.83 23.21
N TYR A 486 8.48 -11.38 22.30
CA TYR A 486 8.89 -12.49 21.42
C TYR A 486 9.97 -12.10 20.40
N LEU A 487 10.12 -10.82 20.09
CA LEU A 487 11.08 -10.30 19.11
C LEU A 487 12.52 -10.28 19.63
N THR A 488 12.74 -10.40 20.94
CA THR A 488 14.08 -10.58 21.54
C THR A 488 14.74 -11.94 21.25
N LYS A 489 14.03 -12.86 20.59
CA LYS A 489 14.48 -14.23 20.33
C LYS A 489 14.97 -14.43 18.88
N GLN A 490 15.15 -13.36 18.12
CA GLN A 490 15.59 -13.36 16.71
C GLN A 490 16.61 -12.23 16.49
N ASP A 491 17.40 -12.28 15.41
CA ASP A 491 18.31 -11.18 15.01
C ASP A 491 17.53 -9.85 14.81
N VAL A 492 18.12 -8.69 15.13
CA VAL A 492 17.51 -7.34 14.96
C VAL A 492 17.07 -7.14 13.53
N GLY A 493 17.87 -7.62 12.57
CA GLY A 493 17.57 -7.50 11.17
C GLY A 493 16.33 -8.31 10.73
N HIS A 494 15.82 -9.25 11.53
CA HIS A 494 14.55 -9.93 11.26
C HIS A 494 13.31 -9.18 11.78
N THR A 495 13.50 -8.10 12.55
CA THR A 495 12.40 -7.33 13.15
C THR A 495 11.87 -6.26 12.20
N PHE A 496 12.79 -5.57 11.51
CA PHE A 496 12.51 -4.43 10.65
C PHE A 496 12.65 -4.83 9.19
N PHE A 497 11.67 -4.46 8.37
CA PHE A 497 11.60 -4.87 6.96
C PHE A 497 11.75 -3.68 6.01
N ARG A 498 11.30 -2.48 6.41
CA ARG A 498 11.37 -1.27 5.58
C ARG A 498 12.77 -0.74 5.39
N ASN A 499 13.68 -1.00 6.32
CA ASN A 499 15.10 -0.64 6.25
C ASN A 499 15.87 -1.54 5.25
N ALA A 500 15.41 -1.55 4.00
CA ALA A 500 15.91 -2.38 2.91
C ALA A 500 16.04 -1.57 1.61
N MET A 501 16.81 -2.07 0.66
CA MET A 501 16.92 -1.45 -0.68
C MET A 501 15.63 -1.67 -1.49
N PHE A 502 15.03 -2.85 -1.41
CA PHE A 502 13.76 -3.20 -2.02
C PHE A 502 12.85 -3.81 -0.95
N PHE A 503 11.64 -3.26 -0.80
CA PHE A 503 10.69 -3.69 0.23
C PHE A 503 9.30 -3.93 -0.36
N ALA A 504 8.66 -5.02 0.06
CA ALA A 504 7.24 -5.26 -0.17
C ALA A 504 6.58 -5.91 1.06
N GLU A 505 5.34 -5.50 1.34
CA GLU A 505 4.50 -6.08 2.39
C GLU A 505 3.11 -6.37 1.84
N ARG A 506 2.62 -7.61 2.02
CA ARG A 506 1.30 -8.08 1.56
C ARG A 506 1.04 -7.83 0.07
N ALA A 507 2.09 -7.98 -0.75
CA ALA A 507 2.03 -7.78 -2.19
C ALA A 507 2.05 -9.12 -2.95
N ASP A 508 1.51 -9.12 -4.17
CA ASP A 508 1.38 -10.31 -5.00
C ASP A 508 1.92 -10.07 -6.42
N ASN A 509 2.54 -11.08 -7.03
CA ASN A 509 2.96 -11.06 -8.44
C ASN A 509 3.98 -9.94 -8.74
N ILE A 510 5.08 -9.93 -7.98
CA ILE A 510 6.22 -9.03 -8.18
C ILE A 510 7.34 -9.80 -8.88
N LYS A 511 7.99 -9.16 -9.87
CA LYS A 511 9.15 -9.71 -10.55
C LYS A 511 10.27 -8.68 -10.59
N ILE A 512 11.50 -9.10 -10.35
CA ILE A 512 12.72 -8.29 -10.47
C ILE A 512 13.64 -9.05 -11.42
N ILE A 513 13.58 -8.69 -12.69
CA ILE A 513 14.10 -9.50 -13.79
C ILE A 513 14.99 -8.71 -14.72
N GLY A 514 15.72 -9.41 -15.57
CA GLY A 514 16.49 -8.79 -16.65
C GLY A 514 17.91 -9.31 -16.66
N ASN A 515 18.82 -8.50 -17.15
CA ASN A 515 20.22 -8.88 -17.31
C ASN A 515 21.19 -7.74 -17.03
N GLY A 516 20.73 -6.72 -16.29
CA GLY A 516 21.56 -5.66 -15.75
C GLY A 516 22.17 -5.99 -14.40
N TYR A 517 22.42 -4.96 -13.62
CA TYR A 517 23.17 -5.05 -12.36
C TYR A 517 22.45 -4.37 -11.20
N ILE A 518 22.42 -5.03 -10.05
CA ILE A 518 21.92 -4.51 -8.77
C ILE A 518 23.04 -4.63 -7.75
N THR A 519 23.41 -3.53 -7.12
CA THR A 519 24.48 -3.52 -6.12
C THR A 519 24.07 -2.78 -4.85
N GLY A 520 24.37 -3.38 -3.71
CA GLY A 520 24.27 -2.70 -2.42
C GLY A 520 25.42 -1.69 -2.19
N ASN A 521 26.35 -1.55 -3.15
CA ASN A 521 27.42 -0.52 -3.18
C ASN A 521 28.31 -0.45 -1.92
N GLY A 522 28.26 -1.46 -1.05
CA GLY A 522 28.87 -1.43 0.28
C GLY A 522 28.23 -0.44 1.26
N VAL A 523 27.05 0.12 0.96
CA VAL A 523 26.29 0.98 1.88
C VAL A 523 25.33 0.19 2.78
N LEU A 524 24.91 -0.99 2.33
CA LEU A 524 24.08 -1.88 3.14
C LEU A 524 24.95 -2.51 4.25
N ALA A 525 24.51 -2.38 5.49
CA ALA A 525 25.19 -2.89 6.66
C ALA A 525 25.25 -4.42 6.63
N THR A 526 26.38 -4.99 7.06
CA THR A 526 26.64 -6.45 7.03
C THR A 526 26.68 -7.09 8.41
N SER A 527 26.35 -6.34 9.47
CA SER A 527 26.49 -6.77 10.87
C SER A 527 25.16 -6.81 11.61
N ASP A 528 25.07 -7.73 12.58
CA ASP A 528 23.94 -7.96 13.50
C ASP A 528 23.68 -6.77 14.45
N ARG A 529 24.55 -5.74 14.43
CA ARG A 529 24.44 -4.51 15.24
C ARG A 529 23.97 -3.31 14.44
N VAL A 530 23.34 -3.53 13.29
CA VAL A 530 22.92 -2.49 12.34
C VAL A 530 22.15 -1.33 13.00
N MET A 531 21.32 -1.59 14.01
CA MET A 531 20.52 -0.55 14.65
C MET A 531 21.36 0.42 15.50
N ASN A 532 22.59 0.05 15.89
CA ASN A 532 23.51 0.95 16.58
C ASN A 532 24.12 2.02 15.65
N ASN A 533 23.94 1.88 14.34
CA ASN A 533 24.41 2.88 13.39
C ASN A 533 23.58 4.17 13.51
N ALA A 534 24.16 5.27 13.03
CA ALA A 534 23.44 6.53 12.89
C ALA A 534 22.20 6.37 11.97
N PRO A 535 21.15 7.18 12.17
CA PRO A 535 20.02 7.26 11.24
C PRO A 535 20.49 7.36 9.78
N GLY A 536 19.77 6.71 8.87
CA GLY A 536 20.13 6.58 7.46
C GLY A 536 21.20 5.54 7.12
N ARG A 537 21.85 4.90 8.12
CA ARG A 537 22.84 3.81 7.94
C ARG A 537 22.38 2.48 8.55
N ARG A 538 21.06 2.33 8.68
CA ARG A 538 20.43 1.20 9.35
C ARG A 538 19.85 0.16 8.40
N ALA A 539 20.07 0.26 7.09
CA ALA A 539 19.64 -0.76 6.15
C ALA A 539 20.67 -1.88 6.02
N ASP A 540 20.23 -3.11 6.22
CA ASP A 540 21.02 -4.34 6.20
C ASP A 540 20.50 -5.38 5.21
N LYS A 541 19.43 -5.04 4.47
CA LYS A 541 18.73 -5.93 3.54
C LYS A 541 18.76 -5.36 2.12
N MET A 542 19.06 -6.19 1.13
CA MET A 542 18.80 -5.83 -0.26
C MET A 542 17.33 -6.04 -0.60
N PHE A 543 16.80 -7.26 -0.47
CA PHE A 543 15.38 -7.57 -0.71
C PHE A 543 14.68 -7.99 0.58
N ALA A 544 13.56 -7.33 0.92
CA ALA A 544 12.73 -7.64 2.07
C ALA A 544 11.26 -7.84 1.66
N PHE A 545 10.75 -9.06 1.81
CA PHE A 545 9.36 -9.43 1.51
C PHE A 545 8.64 -9.96 2.74
N LYS A 546 7.53 -9.31 3.11
CA LYS A 546 6.70 -9.73 4.25
C LYS A 546 5.31 -10.09 3.76
N LEU A 547 4.89 -11.34 3.98
CA LEU A 547 3.57 -11.86 3.56
C LEU A 547 3.26 -11.64 2.08
N CYS A 548 4.26 -11.76 1.22
CA CYS A 548 4.05 -11.61 -0.22
C CYS A 548 3.80 -12.97 -0.90
N THR A 549 3.30 -12.94 -2.13
CA THR A 549 3.04 -14.16 -2.91
C THR A 549 3.50 -13.96 -4.35
N HIS A 550 3.96 -15.03 -5.01
CA HIS A 550 4.42 -15.02 -6.40
C HIS A 550 5.53 -13.99 -6.66
N ILE A 551 6.69 -14.23 -6.06
CA ILE A 551 7.88 -13.39 -6.20
C ILE A 551 8.86 -14.05 -7.15
N GLU A 552 9.43 -13.29 -8.08
CA GLU A 552 10.56 -13.72 -8.90
C GLU A 552 11.71 -12.71 -8.83
N ILE A 553 12.93 -13.19 -8.65
CA ILE A 553 14.15 -12.40 -8.75
C ILE A 553 15.12 -13.19 -9.61
N GLY A 554 15.56 -12.67 -10.75
CA GLY A 554 16.54 -13.42 -11.54
C GLY A 554 16.74 -12.97 -12.98
N GLY A 555 17.61 -13.73 -13.65
CA GLY A 555 17.92 -13.56 -15.06
C GLY A 555 16.77 -13.89 -16.01
N LEU A 556 17.01 -13.73 -17.31
CA LEU A 556 16.11 -14.24 -18.36
C LEU A 556 16.31 -15.75 -18.52
N ASP A 557 15.22 -16.53 -18.47
CA ASP A 557 15.32 -17.98 -18.65
C ASP A 557 15.86 -18.32 -20.05
N ASN A 558 16.93 -19.11 -20.08
CA ASN A 558 17.59 -19.60 -21.29
C ASN A 558 17.63 -21.13 -21.37
N GLY A 559 16.98 -21.83 -20.42
CA GLY A 559 16.94 -23.29 -20.32
C GLY A 559 18.26 -23.97 -19.98
N LYS A 560 19.29 -23.22 -19.54
CA LYS A 560 20.61 -23.76 -19.17
C LYS A 560 20.78 -23.82 -17.66
N ASP A 561 21.59 -24.76 -17.21
CA ASP A 561 21.98 -24.88 -15.80
C ASP A 561 22.99 -23.80 -15.40
N LEU A 562 22.90 -23.34 -14.15
CA LEU A 562 23.84 -22.39 -13.57
C LEU A 562 25.03 -23.14 -12.95
N TRP A 563 26.24 -22.62 -13.17
CA TRP A 563 27.48 -23.05 -12.53
C TRP A 563 28.20 -21.84 -11.91
N TYR A 564 29.27 -22.10 -11.16
CA TYR A 564 30.09 -21.07 -10.54
C TYR A 564 31.56 -21.22 -10.94
N ASP A 565 32.17 -20.14 -11.43
CA ASP A 565 33.59 -20.06 -11.80
C ASP A 565 34.40 -19.57 -10.59
N PRO A 566 35.12 -20.46 -9.87
CA PRO A 566 35.86 -20.09 -8.67
C PRO A 566 37.10 -19.24 -8.95
N GLU A 567 37.60 -19.19 -10.19
CA GLU A 567 38.74 -18.35 -10.54
C GLU A 567 38.32 -16.89 -10.76
N LYS A 568 37.10 -16.68 -11.28
CA LYS A 568 36.53 -15.35 -11.50
C LYS A 568 35.63 -14.86 -10.38
N ASP A 569 35.25 -15.75 -9.45
CA ASP A 569 34.28 -15.48 -8.39
C ASP A 569 32.92 -15.01 -8.95
N LEU A 570 32.47 -15.66 -10.03
CA LEU A 570 31.24 -15.27 -10.72
C LEU A 570 30.43 -16.50 -11.18
N PRO A 571 29.09 -16.47 -11.05
CA PRO A 571 28.22 -17.48 -11.63
C PRO A 571 28.10 -17.33 -13.15
N TYR A 572 27.80 -18.42 -13.86
CA TYR A 572 27.56 -18.43 -15.30
C TYR A 572 26.63 -19.57 -15.73
N TYR A 573 25.98 -19.45 -16.89
CA TYR A 573 25.19 -20.54 -17.49
C TYR A 573 26.08 -21.48 -18.31
N ILE A 574 25.93 -22.79 -18.08
CA ILE A 574 26.69 -23.82 -18.78
C ILE A 574 26.31 -23.82 -20.26
N ASN A 575 27.28 -23.56 -21.15
CA ASN A 575 27.09 -23.58 -22.60
C ASN A 575 28.21 -24.36 -23.29
N GLY A 576 28.14 -25.69 -23.23
CA GLY A 576 29.24 -26.54 -23.67
C GLY A 576 30.50 -26.25 -22.85
N ASN A 577 31.60 -25.89 -23.52
CA ASN A 577 32.86 -25.50 -22.86
C ASN A 577 32.96 -23.98 -22.58
N GLY A 578 31.90 -23.21 -22.82
CA GLY A 578 31.89 -21.75 -22.74
C GLY A 578 31.17 -21.19 -21.52
N HIS A 579 31.58 -19.98 -21.14
CA HIS A 579 30.97 -19.15 -20.09
C HIS A 579 29.94 -18.20 -20.70
N ASP A 580 28.70 -18.21 -20.21
CA ASP A 580 27.59 -17.36 -20.69
C ASP A 580 26.87 -16.70 -19.51
N ASP A 581 27.02 -15.40 -19.35
CA ASP A 581 26.37 -14.57 -18.34
C ASP A 581 25.34 -13.61 -18.95
N SER A 582 25.08 -13.72 -20.25
CA SER A 582 24.33 -12.72 -21.03
C SER A 582 22.86 -12.59 -20.61
N ASN A 583 22.33 -13.61 -19.94
CA ASN A 583 20.96 -13.63 -19.42
C ASN A 583 20.89 -13.42 -17.91
N MET A 584 22.01 -13.19 -17.24
CA MET A 584 22.07 -13.10 -15.79
C MET A 584 21.74 -11.70 -15.31
N LEU A 585 20.82 -11.60 -14.34
CA LEU A 585 20.72 -10.42 -13.49
C LEU A 585 21.84 -10.48 -12.44
N GLN A 586 22.79 -9.56 -12.52
CA GLN A 586 23.93 -9.53 -11.61
C GLN A 586 23.52 -8.86 -10.30
N ILE A 587 23.84 -9.50 -9.17
CA ILE A 587 23.50 -9.02 -7.82
C ILE A 587 24.72 -9.16 -6.92
N ASP A 588 25.16 -8.07 -6.29
CA ASP A 588 26.26 -8.13 -5.31
C ASP A 588 26.08 -7.19 -4.11
N ARG A 589 26.95 -7.37 -3.10
CA ARG A 589 27.05 -6.49 -1.93
C ARG A 589 25.72 -6.29 -1.19
N GLY A 590 24.88 -7.33 -1.11
CA GLY A 590 23.49 -7.23 -0.62
C GLY A 590 23.29 -6.98 0.88
N GLY A 591 24.32 -6.59 1.62
CA GLY A 591 24.24 -6.36 3.07
C GLY A 591 24.30 -7.65 3.89
N HIS A 592 23.76 -7.59 5.10
CA HIS A 592 23.66 -8.73 6.00
C HIS A 592 22.69 -9.80 5.48
N PHE A 593 21.60 -9.35 4.83
CA PHE A 593 20.65 -10.21 4.12
C PHE A 593 20.50 -9.79 2.67
N VAL A 594 20.94 -10.63 1.73
CA VAL A 594 20.58 -10.43 0.32
C VAL A 594 19.05 -10.53 0.16
N LEU A 595 18.43 -11.54 0.78
CA LEU A 595 16.99 -11.76 0.75
C LEU A 595 16.47 -12.13 2.15
N LEU A 596 15.55 -11.32 2.66
CA LEU A 596 14.70 -11.65 3.81
C LEU A 596 13.26 -11.84 3.35
N ALA A 597 12.69 -13.02 3.60
CA ALA A 597 11.31 -13.32 3.24
C ALA A 597 10.57 -13.99 4.42
N THR A 598 9.53 -13.33 4.94
CA THR A 598 8.78 -13.80 6.13
C THR A 598 7.32 -14.02 5.79
N GLY A 599 6.85 -15.27 5.91
CA GLY A 599 5.49 -15.67 5.57
C GLY A 599 5.14 -15.43 4.10
N THR A 600 6.16 -15.36 3.24
CA THR A 600 6.04 -15.18 1.80
C THR A 600 6.05 -16.55 1.11
N ASP A 601 5.20 -16.74 0.11
CA ASP A 601 5.09 -17.98 -0.66
C ASP A 601 5.40 -17.80 -2.16
N HIS A 602 5.61 -18.92 -2.86
CA HIS A 602 5.90 -18.94 -4.30
C HIS A 602 7.04 -18.00 -4.73
N ILE A 603 8.19 -18.13 -4.05
CA ILE A 603 9.42 -17.39 -4.36
C ILE A 603 10.25 -18.19 -5.36
N TYR A 604 10.62 -17.56 -6.47
CA TYR A 604 11.51 -18.09 -7.50
C TYR A 604 12.76 -17.18 -7.56
N VAL A 605 13.94 -17.73 -7.28
CA VAL A 605 15.23 -17.02 -7.31
C VAL A 605 16.25 -17.77 -8.15
#